data_AF-A0A0L8GGC2-F1
#
_entry.id   AF-A0A0L8GGC2-F1
#
_cell.length_a   1.000
_cell.length_b   1.000
_cell.length_c   1.000
_cell.angle_alpha   90.00
_cell.angle_beta   90.00
_cell.angle_gamma   90.00
#
_symmetry.space_group_name_H-M   'P 1'
#
loop_
_entity.id
_entity.type
_entity.pdbx_description
1 polymer ?
#
loop_
_entity_poly.entity_id
_entity_poly.type
_entity_poly.pdbx_seq_one_letter_code
_entity_poly.pdbx_strand_id
1 'polypeptide(L)'
;HDILPIVMGAHPDDYREIAPKNSYIHYEDFKSAKELADYLHKLDKNDDLYNEYFKWKGTGEFIDLKLWCRICAMLHAADHEKPTWYENIWEWWAGKGQCIGKQRWT
;
A
#
# COMPACT_ATOMS: atom_id res chain seq x y z
N HIS A 1 18.13 -2.50 7.55
CA HIS A 1 17.51 -3.47 8.46
C HIS A 1 16.34 -4.11 7.76
N ASP A 2 16.16 -5.42 7.95
CA ASP A 2 15.06 -6.18 7.37
C ASP A 2 13.90 -6.20 8.35
N ILE A 3 12.72 -5.76 7.91
CA ILE A 3 11.51 -5.63 8.71
C ILE A 3 10.37 -6.27 7.94
N LEU A 4 9.57 -7.09 8.61
CA LEU A 4 8.35 -7.69 8.07
C LEU A 4 7.15 -6.78 8.40
N PRO A 5 6.47 -6.18 7.40
CA PRO A 5 5.31 -5.35 7.64
C PRO A 5 4.08 -6.16 8.08
N ILE A 6 3.38 -5.64 9.09
CA ILE A 6 2.01 -6.05 9.42
C ILE A 6 1.11 -4.92 8.92
N VAL A 7 0.21 -5.22 7.97
CA VAL A 7 -0.54 -4.20 7.24
C VAL A 7 -2.01 -4.19 7.61
N MET A 8 -2.59 -2.99 7.56
CA MET A 8 -4.00 -2.68 7.75
C MET A 8 -4.34 -1.56 6.77
N GLY A 9 -5.48 -1.63 6.07
CA GLY A 9 -5.88 -0.61 5.10
C GLY A 9 -6.78 -1.16 4.00
N ALA A 10 -6.27 -1.22 2.77
CA ALA A 10 -6.96 -1.80 1.62
C ALA A 10 -7.33 -3.28 1.85
N HIS A 11 -8.27 -3.80 1.06
CA HIS A 11 -8.73 -5.18 1.21
C HIS A 11 -7.56 -6.15 0.91
N PRO A 12 -7.49 -7.34 1.53
CA PRO A 12 -6.42 -8.29 1.32
C PRO A 12 -6.15 -8.63 -0.15
N ASP A 13 -7.20 -8.64 -0.98
CA ASP A 13 -7.10 -8.89 -2.41
C ASP A 13 -6.28 -7.80 -3.13
N ASP A 14 -6.46 -6.53 -2.76
CA ASP A 14 -5.72 -5.41 -3.35
C ASP A 14 -4.23 -5.56 -3.06
N TYR A 15 -3.87 -5.94 -1.83
CA TYR A 15 -2.49 -6.21 -1.46
C TYR A 15 -1.90 -7.39 -2.24
N ARG A 16 -2.68 -8.46 -2.45
CA ARG A 16 -2.21 -9.64 -3.20
C ARG A 16 -1.92 -9.33 -4.66
N GLU A 17 -2.61 -8.35 -5.24
CA GLU A 17 -2.39 -7.91 -6.62
C GLU A 17 -1.12 -7.06 -6.78
N ILE A 18 -0.79 -6.23 -5.78
CA ILE A 18 0.29 -5.23 -5.91
C ILE A 18 1.60 -5.63 -5.23
N ALA A 19 1.53 -6.39 -4.14
CA ALA A 19 2.69 -6.67 -3.30
C ALA A 19 3.29 -8.05 -3.63
N PRO A 20 4.61 -8.22 -3.55
CA PRO A 20 5.22 -9.53 -3.71
C PRO A 20 4.61 -10.54 -2.72
N LYS A 21 4.34 -11.75 -3.20
CA LYS A 21 3.77 -12.81 -2.36
C LYS A 21 4.68 -13.07 -1.15
N ASN A 22 4.07 -13.27 0.02
CA ASN A 22 4.77 -13.48 1.30
C ASN A 22 5.73 -12.34 1.68
N SER A 23 5.48 -11.10 1.27
CA SER A 23 6.28 -9.94 1.69
C SER A 23 5.70 -9.16 2.89
N TYR A 24 4.51 -9.52 3.34
CA TYR A 24 3.76 -8.86 4.41
C TYR A 24 2.86 -9.84 5.14
N ILE A 25 2.32 -9.42 6.28
CA ILE A 25 1.25 -10.10 7.01
C ILE A 25 0.02 -9.19 6.99
N HIS A 26 -1.09 -9.65 6.40
CA HIS A 26 -2.36 -8.91 6.48
C HIS A 26 -3.11 -9.29 7.75
N TYR A 27 -3.62 -8.31 8.49
CA TYR A 27 -4.32 -8.61 9.76
C TYR A 27 -5.61 -9.43 9.56
N GLU A 28 -6.33 -9.23 8.44
CA GLU A 28 -7.55 -9.97 8.09
C GLU A 28 -7.32 -11.42 7.66
N ASP A 29 -6.07 -11.85 7.43
CA ASP A 29 -5.78 -13.27 7.18
C ASP A 29 -5.98 -14.12 8.46
N PHE A 30 -6.21 -13.48 9.61
CA PHE A 30 -6.44 -14.10 10.92
C PHE A 30 -7.87 -13.82 11.39
N LYS A 31 -8.49 -14.80 12.06
CA LYS A 31 -9.87 -14.68 12.56
C LYS A 31 -10.00 -13.73 13.75
N SER A 32 -8.88 -13.44 14.43
CA SER A 32 -8.85 -12.54 15.58
C SER A 32 -7.45 -11.97 15.83
N ALA A 33 -7.38 -10.85 16.55
CA ALA A 33 -6.12 -10.27 17.01
C ALA A 33 -5.31 -11.24 17.89
N LYS A 34 -5.98 -12.11 18.65
CA LYS A 34 -5.32 -13.15 19.44
C LYS A 34 -4.62 -14.17 18.55
N GLU A 35 -5.28 -14.62 17.48
CA GLU A 35 -4.68 -15.58 16.54
C GLU A 35 -3.47 -14.99 15.81
N LEU A 36 -3.55 -13.71 15.42
CA LEU A 36 -2.40 -12.97 14.90
C LEU A 36 -1.26 -12.91 15.93
N ALA A 37 -1.54 -12.54 17.19
CA ALA A 37 -0.52 -12.47 18.23
C ALA A 37 0.13 -13.84 18.50
N ASP A 38 -0.65 -14.91 18.55
CA ASP A 38 -0.16 -16.27 18.70
C ASP A 38 0.76 -16.66 17.53
N TYR A 39 0.40 -16.26 16.30
CA TYR A 39 1.24 -16.44 15.11
C TYR A 39 2.55 -15.64 15.17
N LEU A 40 2.50 -14.37 15.58
CA LEU A 40 3.69 -13.53 15.72
C LEU A 40 4.66 -14.08 16.77
N HIS A 41 4.16 -14.62 17.89
CA HIS A 41 4.99 -15.30 18.88
C HIS A 41 5.63 -16.59 18.36
N LYS A 42 4.95 -17.33 17.48
CA LYS A 42 5.55 -18.48 16.79
C LYS A 42 6.66 -18.03 15.83
N LEU A 43 6.41 -16.93 15.11
CA LEU A 43 7.34 -16.39 14.12
C LEU A 43 8.63 -15.87 14.77
N ASP A 44 8.51 -15.14 15.88
CA ASP A 44 9.63 -14.63 16.68
C ASP A 44 10.56 -15.73 17.21
N LYS A 45 10.03 -16.94 17.44
CA LYS A 45 10.80 -18.09 17.94
C LYS A 45 11.41 -18.95 16.85
N ASN A 46 11.16 -18.64 15.57
CA ASN A 46 11.58 -19.47 14.45
C ASN A 46 12.14 -18.61 13.32
N ASP A 47 13.46 -18.43 13.36
CA ASP A 47 14.20 -17.63 12.38
C ASP A 47 14.03 -18.16 10.95
N ASP A 48 13.95 -19.48 10.75
CA ASP A 48 13.74 -20.05 9.41
C ASP A 48 12.40 -19.60 8.85
N LEU A 49 11.33 -19.70 9.64
CA LEU A 49 9.99 -19.26 9.26
C LEU A 49 9.93 -17.75 9.03
N TYR A 50 10.63 -16.96 9.85
CA TYR A 50 10.75 -15.51 9.65
C TYR A 50 11.46 -15.19 8.34
N ASN A 51 12.55 -15.90 8.03
CA ASN A 51 13.36 -15.69 6.84
C ASN A 51 12.64 -16.06 5.53
N GLU A 52 11.63 -16.93 5.57
CA GLU A 52 10.76 -17.22 4.42
C GLU A 52 10.10 -15.95 3.86
N TYR A 53 9.76 -14.97 4.72
CA TYR A 53 9.13 -13.71 4.33
C TYR A 53 10.04 -12.75 3.56
N PHE A 54 11.33 -13.07 3.43
CA PHE A 54 12.29 -12.23 2.71
C PHE A 54 12.79 -12.87 1.42
N LYS A 55 12.33 -14.09 1.07
CA LYS A 55 12.76 -14.79 -0.15
C LYS A 55 12.36 -14.09 -1.45
N TRP A 56 11.37 -13.21 -1.41
CA TRP A 56 10.99 -12.37 -2.56
C TRP A 56 12.03 -11.27 -2.84
N LYS A 57 12.92 -10.94 -1.90
CA LYS A 57 13.95 -9.93 -2.14
C LYS A 57 14.90 -10.41 -3.24
N GLY A 58 15.10 -9.57 -4.25
CA GLY A 58 15.92 -9.90 -5.42
C GLY A 58 15.18 -10.69 -6.51
N THR A 59 13.90 -11.02 -6.35
CA THR A 59 13.10 -11.66 -7.41
C THR A 59 12.37 -10.67 -8.33
N GLY A 60 12.41 -9.38 -8.00
CA GLY A 60 11.79 -8.31 -8.78
C GLY A 60 12.82 -7.49 -9.57
N GLU A 61 12.35 -6.82 -10.61
CA GLU A 61 13.15 -5.86 -11.37
C GLU A 61 12.84 -4.43 -10.93
N PHE A 62 13.89 -3.63 -10.77
CA PHE A 62 13.72 -2.18 -10.59
C PHE A 62 13.33 -1.56 -11.93
N ILE A 63 12.04 -1.27 -12.08
CA ILE A 63 11.57 -0.50 -13.22
C ILE A 63 11.91 0.96 -12.95
N ASP A 64 12.82 1.53 -13.74
CA ASP A 64 13.08 2.96 -13.70
C ASP A 64 11.89 3.71 -14.31
N LEU A 65 10.96 4.11 -13.43
CA LEU A 65 9.77 4.88 -13.81
C LEU A 65 10.09 6.33 -14.20
N LYS A 66 11.36 6.76 -14.16
CA LYS A 66 11.81 8.15 -14.34
C LYS A 66 10.97 9.12 -13.51
N LEU A 67 10.61 8.69 -12.29
CA LEU A 67 9.67 9.40 -11.42
C LEU A 67 10.10 10.85 -11.21
N TRP A 68 11.39 11.08 -10.97
CA TRP A 68 11.95 12.41 -10.78
C TRP A 68 11.87 13.28 -12.04
N CYS A 69 12.12 12.73 -13.22
CA CYS A 69 11.96 13.47 -14.48
C CYS A 69 10.49 13.83 -14.72
N ARG A 70 9.56 12.92 -14.42
CA ARG A 70 8.12 13.17 -14.55
C ARG A 70 7.66 14.28 -13.60
N ILE A 71 8.06 14.23 -12.33
CA ILE A 71 7.75 15.27 -11.34
C ILE A 71 8.35 16.62 -11.78
N CYS A 72 9.60 16.63 -12.25
CA CYS A 72 10.25 17.85 -12.74
C CYS A 72 9.49 18.46 -13.94
N ALA A 73 9.09 17.63 -14.90
CA ALA A 73 8.29 18.07 -16.05
C ALA A 73 6.92 18.61 -15.61
N MET A 74 6.25 17.95 -14.66
CA MET A 74 4.98 18.41 -14.10
C MET A 74 5.14 19.75 -13.38
N LEU A 75 6.22 19.94 -12.63
CA LEU A 75 6.49 21.19 -11.91
C LEU A 75 6.69 22.35 -12.89
N HIS A 76 7.49 22.14 -13.96
CA HIS A 76 7.67 23.16 -14.99
C HIS A 76 6.41 23.41 -15.83
N ALA A 77 5.57 22.39 -16.02
CA ALA A 77 4.28 22.56 -16.67
C ALA A 77 3.27 23.30 -15.79
N ALA A 78 3.38 23.19 -14.45
CA ALA A 78 2.47 23.83 -13.51
C ALA A 78 2.53 25.37 -13.59
N ASP A 79 3.66 25.95 -14.00
CA ASP A 79 3.78 27.39 -14.26
C ASP A 79 2.86 27.86 -15.40
N HIS A 80 2.41 26.94 -16.27
CA HIS A 80 1.47 27.19 -17.35
C HIS A 80 0.01 26.89 -16.97
N GLU A 81 -0.23 26.33 -15.79
CA GLU A 81 -1.56 26.04 -15.27
C GLU A 81 -2.06 27.21 -14.41
N LYS A 82 -3.38 27.46 -14.44
CA LYS A 82 -3.96 28.49 -13.58
C LYS A 82 -4.07 27.96 -12.15
N PRO A 83 -3.65 28.73 -11.12
CA PRO A 83 -3.88 28.35 -9.74
C PRO A 83 -5.37 28.13 -9.48
N THR A 84 -5.74 26.96 -8.95
CA THR A 84 -7.10 26.64 -8.53
C THR A 84 -7.20 26.64 -7.01
N TRP A 85 -8.28 27.22 -6.47
CA TRP A 85 -8.62 27.13 -5.05
C TRP A 85 -10.05 26.62 -4.91
N TYR A 86 -10.31 25.87 -3.83
CA TYR A 86 -11.62 25.34 -3.53
C TYR A 86 -12.01 25.76 -2.12
N GLU A 87 -13.17 26.40 -1.97
CA GLU A 87 -13.67 26.82 -0.66
C GLU A 87 -14.08 25.61 0.19
N ASN A 88 -14.51 24.52 -0.45
CA ASN A 88 -14.87 23.27 0.19
C ASN A 88 -14.21 22.09 -0.54
N ILE A 89 -13.17 21.53 0.09
CA ILE A 89 -12.42 20.42 -0.49
C ILE A 89 -13.26 19.14 -0.60
N TRP A 90 -14.21 18.93 0.31
CA TRP A 90 -15.07 17.75 0.31
C TRP A 90 -16.11 17.81 -0.81
N GLU A 91 -16.64 19.00 -1.11
CA GLU A 91 -17.53 19.17 -2.26
C GLU A 91 -16.77 19.00 -3.58
N TRP A 92 -15.55 19.49 -3.68
CA TRP A 92 -14.70 19.27 -4.85
C TRP A 92 -14.33 17.78 -5.04
N TRP A 93 -13.84 17.12 -3.98
CA TRP A 93 -13.33 15.74 -4.02
C TRP A 93 -14.45 14.69 -4.08
N ALA A 94 -15.55 14.93 -3.37
CA ALA A 94 -16.57 13.95 -3.04
C ALA A 94 -18.01 14.50 -3.12
N GLY A 95 -18.21 15.63 -3.81
CA GLY A 95 -19.52 16.25 -3.97
C GLY A 95 -20.45 15.54 -4.94
N LYS A 96 -21.63 16.14 -5.15
CA LYS A 96 -22.69 15.57 -5.98
C LYS A 96 -22.20 15.34 -7.42
N GLY A 97 -22.28 14.09 -7.88
CA GLY A 97 -21.88 13.71 -9.24
C GLY A 97 -20.43 13.25 -9.38
N GLN A 98 -19.62 13.32 -8.32
CA GLN A 98 -18.31 12.66 -8.30
C GLN A 98 -18.48 11.16 -8.11
N CYS A 99 -17.81 10.37 -8.95
CA CYS A 99 -17.77 8.92 -8.83
C CYS A 99 -16.85 8.52 -7.68
N ILE A 100 -17.36 8.57 -6.45
CA ILE A 100 -16.74 7.85 -5.34
C ILE A 100 -17.19 6.40 -5.52
N GLY A 101 -16.27 5.55 -5.98
CA GLY A 101 -16.55 4.18 -6.41
C GLY A 101 -17.57 3.47 -5.52
N LYS A 102 -18.59 2.86 -6.14
CA LYS A 102 -19.53 2.00 -5.42
C LYS A 102 -18.81 0.71 -5.06
N GLN A 103 -18.44 0.60 -3.77
CA GLN A 103 -17.88 -0.57 -3.08
C GLN A 103 -16.42 -0.86 -3.48
N ARG A 104 -15.43 -0.73 -2.59
CA ARG A 104 -15.30 -1.48 -1.34
C ARG A 104 -14.51 -0.65 -0.31
N TRP A 105 -15.18 -0.29 0.79
CA TRP A 105 -14.56 0.10 2.06
C TRP A 105 -15.12 -0.87 3.11
N THR A 106 -14.80 -2.16 2.96
CA THR A 106 -15.12 -3.22 3.91
C THR A 106 -13.97 -4.19 3.91
#